data_AF-A0A0T6YJ11-F1
#
_entry.id   AF-A0A0T6YJ11-F1
#
_cell.length_a   1.000
_cell.length_b   1.000
_cell.length_c   1.000
_cell.angle_alpha   90.00
_cell.angle_beta   90.00
_cell.angle_gamma   90.00
#
_symmetry.space_group_name_H-M   'P 1'
#
loop_
_entity.id
_entity.type
_entity.pdbx_description
1 polymer ?
#
loop_
_entity_poly.entity_id
_entity_poly.type
_entity_poly.pdbx_seq_one_letter_code
_entity_poly.pdbx_strand_id
1 'polypeptide(L)'
;MRSTSDVIAELSQAERDVHMLTEGEKLRLLVRAYVAVQEGWKMLGQPDRLKESAETMDIIRAGGMPVHLYDDEMRAILQEAVKVIRQIEAAMEAKNNPMPARYKSTEQE
;
A
#
# COMPACT_ATOMS: atom_id res chain seq x y z
N MET A 1 9.60 -12.99 3.10
CA MET A 1 8.70 -11.96 2.57
C MET A 1 9.48 -11.17 1.52
N ARG A 2 8.88 -10.82 0.37
CA ARG A 2 9.46 -9.79 -0.50
C ARG A 2 9.51 -8.46 0.26
N SER A 3 10.47 -7.61 -0.05
CA SER A 3 10.53 -6.27 0.57
C SER A 3 9.28 -5.47 0.18
N THR A 4 8.82 -4.56 1.04
CA THR A 4 7.79 -3.57 0.67
C THR A 4 8.16 -2.83 -0.60
N SER A 5 9.45 -2.55 -0.79
CA SER A 5 10.00 -1.91 -1.98
C SER A 5 9.81 -2.76 -3.26
N ASP A 6 9.92 -4.09 -3.16
CA ASP A 6 9.67 -4.99 -4.30
C ASP A 6 8.19 -4.97 -4.71
N VAL A 7 7.29 -4.90 -3.71
CA VAL A 7 5.85 -4.82 -3.96
C VAL A 7 5.50 -3.47 -4.59
N ILE A 8 6.08 -2.37 -4.11
CA ILE A 8 5.92 -1.04 -4.71
C ILE A 8 6.36 -1.06 -6.18
N ALA A 9 7.52 -1.66 -6.49
CA ALA A 9 8.02 -1.74 -7.85
C ALA A 9 7.10 -2.57 -8.75
N GLU A 10 6.63 -3.72 -8.27
CA GLU A 10 5.67 -4.58 -9.00
C GLU A 10 4.37 -3.84 -9.32
N LEU A 11 3.75 -3.20 -8.32
CA LEU A 11 2.48 -2.49 -8.50
C LEU A 11 2.65 -1.24 -9.39
N SER A 12 3.76 -0.51 -9.26
CA SER A 12 4.06 0.68 -10.09
C SER A 12 4.36 0.31 -11.55
N GLN A 13 4.89 -0.89 -11.81
CA GLN A 13 5.05 -1.39 -13.18
C GLN A 13 3.69 -1.82 -13.74
N ALA A 14 2.92 -2.59 -12.97
CA ALA A 14 1.61 -3.05 -13.37
C ALA A 14 0.63 -1.90 -13.66
N GLU A 15 0.74 -0.80 -12.93
CA GLU A 15 -0.03 0.42 -13.19
C GLU A 15 0.21 0.97 -14.60
N ARG A 16 1.48 1.02 -15.04
CA ARG A 16 1.87 1.54 -16.36
C ARG A 16 1.43 0.61 -17.48
N ASP A 17 1.50 -0.69 -17.23
CA ASP A 17 1.24 -1.74 -18.23
C ASP A 17 -0.14 -2.38 -18.08
N VAL A 18 -1.08 -1.71 -17.41
CA VAL A 18 -2.36 -2.31 -17.00
C VAL A 18 -3.18 -2.90 -18.16
N HIS A 19 -3.06 -2.28 -19.33
CA HIS A 19 -3.70 -2.68 -20.59
C HIS A 19 -3.13 -3.96 -21.20
N MET A 20 -1.95 -4.39 -20.75
CA MET A 20 -1.32 -5.65 -21.16
C MET A 20 -1.63 -6.80 -20.20
N LEU A 21 -2.29 -6.53 -19.07
CA LEU A 21 -2.55 -7.52 -18.03
C LEU A 21 -3.83 -8.31 -18.32
N THR A 22 -3.74 -9.62 -18.17
CA THR A 22 -4.92 -10.49 -18.13
C THR A 22 -5.75 -10.24 -16.87
N GLU A 23 -7.03 -10.62 -16.89
CA GLU A 23 -7.90 -10.51 -15.71
C GLU A 23 -7.32 -11.26 -14.50
N GLY A 24 -6.73 -12.44 -14.72
CA GLY A 24 -6.07 -13.22 -13.68
C GLY A 24 -4.88 -12.48 -13.06
N GLU A 25 -4.09 -11.78 -13.86
CA GLU A 25 -2.97 -10.97 -13.37
C GLU A 25 -3.45 -9.75 -12.60
N LYS A 26 -4.50 -9.07 -13.08
CA LYS A 26 -5.16 -7.97 -12.37
C LYS A 26 -5.62 -8.44 -10.99
N LEU A 27 -6.37 -9.55 -10.90
CA LEU A 27 -6.81 -10.13 -9.63
C LEU A 27 -5.64 -10.50 -8.71
N ARG A 28 -4.58 -11.12 -9.26
CA ARG A 28 -3.37 -11.46 -8.49
C ARG A 28 -2.72 -10.21 -7.88
N LEU A 29 -2.67 -9.11 -8.62
CA LEU A 29 -2.11 -7.85 -8.16
C LEU A 29 -2.97 -7.20 -7.06
N LEU A 30 -4.30 -7.25 -7.18
CA LEU A 30 -5.21 -6.77 -6.15
C LEU A 30 -5.03 -7.52 -4.83
N VAL A 31 -5.01 -8.86 -4.89
CA VAL A 31 -4.77 -9.70 -3.71
C VAL A 31 -3.39 -9.40 -3.11
N ARG A 32 -2.37 -9.21 -3.95
CA ARG A 32 -1.02 -8.89 -3.48
C ARG A 32 -0.95 -7.52 -2.79
N ALA A 33 -1.58 -6.50 -3.37
CA ALA A 33 -1.70 -5.18 -2.77
C ALA A 33 -2.38 -5.26 -1.39
N TYR A 34 -3.48 -6.02 -1.29
CA TYR A 34 -4.17 -6.23 -0.02
C TYR A 34 -3.31 -6.84 1.06
N VAL A 35 -2.66 -7.97 0.74
CA VAL A 35 -1.83 -8.67 1.71
C VAL A 35 -0.70 -7.77 2.19
N ALA A 36 -0.06 -7.02 1.28
CA ALA A 36 1.02 -6.09 1.65
C ALA A 36 0.54 -4.98 2.59
N VAL A 37 -0.61 -4.35 2.30
CA VAL A 37 -1.19 -3.32 3.19
C VAL A 37 -1.57 -3.91 4.54
N GLN A 38 -2.19 -5.10 4.55
CA GLN A 38 -2.60 -5.79 5.77
C GLN A 38 -1.43 -6.16 6.66
N GLU A 39 -0.41 -6.80 6.08
CA GLU A 39 0.80 -7.17 6.80
C GLU A 39 1.54 -5.94 7.32
N GLY A 40 1.62 -4.89 6.49
CA GLY A 40 2.26 -3.63 6.84
C GLY A 40 1.64 -2.94 8.07
N TRP A 41 0.31 -2.77 8.10
CA TRP A 41 -0.39 -2.24 9.26
C TRP A 41 -0.25 -3.13 10.51
N LYS A 42 -0.26 -4.46 10.31
CA LYS A 42 -0.03 -5.41 11.40
C LYS A 42 1.37 -5.26 12.01
N MET A 43 2.41 -5.05 11.19
CA MET A 43 3.79 -4.81 11.67
C MET A 43 3.93 -3.50 12.45
N LEU A 44 3.15 -2.49 12.09
CA LEU A 44 3.06 -1.23 12.82
C LEU A 44 2.28 -1.34 14.14
N GLY A 45 1.57 -2.46 14.37
CA GLY A 45 0.73 -2.64 15.55
C GLY A 45 -0.63 -1.93 15.44
N GLN A 46 -1.04 -1.58 14.21
CA GLN A 46 -2.30 -0.88 13.93
C GLN A 46 -3.20 -1.72 13.00
N PRO A 47 -3.53 -2.97 13.35
CA PRO A 47 -4.31 -3.86 12.49
C PRO A 47 -5.73 -3.32 12.18
N ASP A 48 -6.28 -2.46 13.04
CA ASP A 48 -7.61 -1.87 12.86
C ASP A 48 -7.64 -0.75 11.83
N ARG A 49 -6.48 -0.15 11.47
CA ARG A 49 -6.39 0.81 10.36
C ARG A 49 -6.82 0.20 9.03
N LEU A 50 -6.81 -1.13 8.91
CA LEU A 50 -7.36 -1.81 7.74
C LEU A 50 -8.86 -1.50 7.54
N LYS A 51 -9.63 -1.36 8.62
CA LYS A 51 -11.07 -1.05 8.57
C LYS A 51 -11.33 0.44 8.33
N GLU A 52 -10.42 1.31 8.79
CA GLU A 52 -10.49 2.76 8.60
C GLU A 52 -10.00 3.20 7.20
N SER A 53 -9.13 2.42 6.57
CA SER A 53 -8.68 2.59 5.18
C SER A 53 -9.78 2.14 4.19
N ALA A 54 -11.03 2.58 4.42
CA ALA A 54 -12.19 2.25 3.61
C ALA A 54 -11.98 2.57 2.12
N GLU A 55 -11.24 3.65 1.81
CA GLU A 55 -10.81 4.01 0.44
C GLU A 55 -9.85 2.98 -0.18
N THR A 56 -9.08 2.26 0.64
CA THR A 56 -8.19 1.17 0.21
C THR A 56 -8.88 -0.20 0.20
N MET A 57 -10.03 -0.37 0.86
CA MET A 57 -10.73 -1.65 0.95
C MET A 57 -11.82 -1.84 -0.12
N ASP A 58 -12.40 -0.77 -0.67
CA ASP A 58 -13.25 -0.87 -1.87
C ASP A 58 -12.48 -1.49 -3.06
N ILE A 59 -11.15 -1.32 -3.05
CA ILE A 59 -10.19 -1.92 -3.99
C ILE A 59 -10.19 -3.47 -3.95
N ILE A 60 -10.49 -4.07 -2.79
CA ILE A 60 -10.16 -5.48 -2.49
C ILE A 60 -11.40 -6.34 -2.23
N ARG A 61 -12.53 -5.70 -1.88
CA ARG A 61 -13.85 -6.36 -1.86
C ARG A 61 -14.26 -6.95 -3.22
N ALA A 62 -13.48 -6.72 -4.28
CA ALA A 62 -13.52 -7.42 -5.57
C ALA A 62 -13.36 -8.95 -5.48
N GLY A 63 -13.06 -9.52 -4.31
CA GLY A 63 -13.21 -10.97 -4.07
C GLY A 63 -14.66 -11.48 -4.04
N GLY A 64 -15.67 -10.59 -4.13
CA GLY A 64 -17.09 -10.92 -4.04
C GLY A 64 -17.94 -10.68 -5.29
N MET A 65 -17.43 -10.07 -6.37
CA MET A 65 -18.17 -9.91 -7.62
C MET A 65 -17.26 -10.00 -8.85
N PRO A 66 -17.71 -10.63 -9.95
CA PRO A 66 -16.98 -10.64 -11.21
C PRO A 66 -17.12 -9.24 -11.82
N VAL A 67 -16.19 -8.35 -11.52
CA VAL A 67 -16.21 -7.01 -12.10
C VAL A 67 -15.04 -6.92 -13.06
N HIS A 68 -15.35 -6.88 -14.35
CA HIS A 68 -14.43 -6.44 -15.40
C HIS A 68 -14.00 -5.01 -15.05
N LEU A 69 -12.94 -4.89 -14.24
CA LEU A 69 -12.35 -3.60 -13.91
C LEU A 69 -11.74 -3.04 -15.20
N TYR A 70 -12.21 -1.87 -15.61
CA TYR A 70 -11.60 -1.15 -16.71
C TYR A 70 -10.16 -0.79 -16.35
N ASP A 71 -9.32 -0.63 -17.37
CA ASP A 71 -7.90 -0.32 -17.18
C ASP A 71 -7.66 0.91 -16.31
N ASP A 72 -8.51 1.93 -16.42
CA ASP A 72 -8.42 3.16 -15.63
C ASP A 72 -8.77 2.94 -14.16
N GLU A 73 -9.77 2.10 -13.87
CA GLU A 73 -10.14 1.73 -12.50
C GLU A 73 -9.02 0.93 -11.86
N MET A 74 -8.48 -0.05 -12.59
CA MET A 74 -7.35 -0.86 -12.15
C MET A 74 -6.10 0.01 -11.91
N ARG A 75 -5.85 1.01 -12.77
CA ARG A 75 -4.74 1.95 -12.60
C ARG A 75 -4.89 2.79 -11.34
N ALA A 76 -6.07 3.38 -11.11
CA ALA A 76 -6.35 4.20 -9.93
C ALA A 76 -6.17 3.38 -8.64
N ILE A 77 -6.66 2.14 -8.66
CA ILE A 77 -6.49 1.16 -7.60
C ILE A 77 -4.99 0.89 -7.29
N LEU A 78 -4.19 0.59 -8.32
CA LEU A 78 -2.77 0.29 -8.14
C LEU A 78 -2.00 1.51 -7.62
N GLN A 79 -2.32 2.71 -8.12
CA GLN A 79 -1.74 3.96 -7.64
C GLN A 79 -2.00 4.17 -6.16
N GLU A 80 -3.25 3.96 -5.71
CA GLU A 80 -3.61 4.16 -4.32
C GLU A 80 -2.94 3.13 -3.40
N ALA A 81 -2.91 1.87 -3.81
CA ALA A 81 -2.17 0.82 -3.10
C ALA A 81 -0.69 1.18 -2.93
N VAL A 82 -0.03 1.69 -3.98
CA VAL A 82 1.38 2.12 -3.91
C VAL A 82 1.57 3.25 -2.90
N LYS A 83 0.67 4.24 -2.86
CA LYS A 83 0.76 5.35 -1.88
C LYS A 83 0.67 4.83 -0.45
N VAL A 84 -0.30 3.95 -0.17
CA VAL A 84 -0.50 3.39 1.18
C VAL A 84 0.71 2.55 1.59
N ILE A 85 1.23 1.70 0.71
CA ILE A 85 2.40 0.87 1.03
C ILE A 85 3.63 1.75 1.30
N ARG A 86 3.82 2.86 0.58
CA ARG A 86 4.89 3.83 0.87
C ARG A 86 4.71 4.52 2.23
N GLN A 87 3.49 4.87 2.61
CA GLN A 87 3.22 5.44 3.94
C GLN A 87 3.56 4.44 5.04
N ILE A 88 3.23 3.16 4.83
CA ILE A 88 3.59 2.10 5.76
C ILE A 88 5.11 1.91 5.83
N GLU A 89 5.80 1.89 4.69
CA GLU A 89 7.27 1.80 4.63
C GLU A 89 7.92 2.95 5.41
N ALA A 90 7.50 4.20 5.18
CA ALA A 90 7.99 5.36 5.92
C ALA A 90 7.70 5.28 7.44
N ALA A 91 6.51 4.80 7.82
CA ALA A 91 6.16 4.60 9.22
C ALA A 91 6.99 3.48 9.88
N MET A 92 7.32 2.42 9.14
CA MET A 92 8.18 1.34 9.62
C MET A 92 9.63 1.82 9.80
N GLU A 93 10.14 2.64 8.87
CA GLU A 93 11.46 3.27 9.00
C GLU A 93 11.51 4.20 10.22
N ALA A 94 10.50 5.05 10.42
CA ALA A 94 10.42 5.93 11.58
C ALA A 94 10.34 5.15 12.92
N LYS A 95 9.70 3.98 12.93
CA LYS A 95 9.63 3.09 14.10
C LYS A 95 10.97 2.39 14.39
N ASN A 96 11.69 1.97 13.36
CA ASN A 96 12.97 1.26 13.48
C ASN A 96 14.16 2.20 13.70
N ASN A 97 14.06 3.43 13.25
CA ASN A 97 15.06 4.47 13.46
C ASN A 97 14.36 5.70 14.08
N PRO A 98 14.02 5.65 15.38
CA PRO A 98 13.52 6.83 16.07
C PRO A 98 14.67 7.84 16.11
N MET A 99 14.68 8.73 15.12
CA MET A 99 15.62 9.84 15.05
C MET A 99 15.62 10.51 16.43
N PRO A 100 16.79 10.70 17.10
CA PRO A 100 16.78 11.35 18.40
C PRO A 100 16.21 12.75 18.18
N ALA A 101 15.11 13.03 18.87
CA ALA A 101 14.52 14.36 18.92
C ALA A 101 15.66 15.36 19.12
N ARG A 102 15.83 16.26 18.16
CA ARG A 102 16.81 17.34 18.22
C ARG A 102 16.36 18.33 19.30
N TYR A 103 16.52 17.94 20.57
CA TYR A 103 16.54 18.86 21.68
C TYR A 103 17.84 19.66 21.57
N LYS A 104 17.73 20.89 21.09
CA LYS A 104 18.40 22.00 21.75
C LYS A 104 17.43 23.14 21.89
N SER A 105 16.83 23.19 23.09
CA SER A 105 16.41 24.39 23.75
C SER A 105 17.41 25.51 23.47
N THR A 106 16.93 26.62 22.93
CA THR A 106 17.64 27.90 23.02
C THR A 106 16.65 28.89 23.63
N GLU A 107 16.45 28.73 24.93
CA GLU A 107 16.17 29.87 25.80
C GLU A 107 17.51 30.38 26.34
N GLN A 108 17.57 31.68 26.59
CA GLN A 108 18.70 32.52 27.06
C GLN A 108 19.48 33.23 25.95
N GLU A 109 19.00 34.41 25.57
CA GLU A 109 19.48 35.69 26.14
C GLU A 109 18.36 36.74 26.14
#